data_AF-A0A8J4Y7G9-F1
#
_entry.id   AF-A0A8J4Y7G9-F1
#
_cell.length_a   1.000
_cell.length_b   1.000
_cell.length_c   1.000
_cell.angle_alpha   90.00
_cell.angle_beta   90.00
_cell.angle_gamma   90.00
#
_symmetry.space_group_name_H-M   'P 1'
#
loop_
_entity.id
_entity.type
_entity.pdbx_description
1 polymer ?
#
loop_
_entity_poly.entity_id
_entity_poly.type
_entity_poly.pdbx_seq_one_letter_code
_entity_poly.pdbx_strand_id
1 'polypeptide(L)'
;MHIVATNLCVWANGMMNEEDIVNRTCERVEIMGSIVSDSAPYLYPFIVEYSLIAAAVLYIMWKHIGRNPRFVYDAESAGDGMSVVSRRCHSRVDCVGASKGLFCGLLVLVASLICLILFFVLVNQKELKMLAIYLADCSHCGIMFFSIIAIFVGFVRVRQLKFHGEREEELDDILLMVSAFGLFAYAVFSTVAGSLSAYTREPNLLVMVTGILSVLQVIIQMVFIKDTQRRQVSLPEHERTKPGRQVVTFLLICNLTMWVIYTFETQKVEANPVQLEFFGDLPWTILLRCTLPLAIFHRFHSTVVLAAIWKNSYKTRIE
;
A
#
# COMPACT_ATOMS: atom_id res chain seq x y z
N MET A 1 -24.70 -0.03 -8.06
CA MET A 1 -24.45 1.40 -8.36
C MET A 1 -24.76 2.31 -7.18
N HIS A 2 -25.96 2.30 -6.59
CA HIS A 2 -26.27 3.15 -5.42
C HIS A 2 -25.25 3.00 -4.27
N ILE A 3 -24.88 1.78 -3.88
CA ILE A 3 -23.92 1.52 -2.79
C ILE A 3 -22.50 2.02 -3.12
N VAL A 4 -22.09 1.99 -4.40
CA VAL A 4 -20.79 2.55 -4.84
C VAL A 4 -20.82 4.07 -4.72
N ALA A 5 -21.90 4.70 -5.18
CA ALA A 5 -22.12 6.14 -5.02
C ALA A 5 -22.16 6.53 -3.54
N THR A 6 -22.81 5.73 -2.68
CA THR A 6 -22.82 5.98 -1.23
C THR A 6 -21.41 5.94 -0.63
N ASN A 7 -20.59 4.95 -0.96
CA ASN A 7 -19.20 4.89 -0.46
C ASN A 7 -18.34 6.05 -0.96
N LEU A 8 -18.51 6.47 -2.22
CA LEU A 8 -17.81 7.64 -2.77
C LEU A 8 -18.31 8.95 -2.13
N CYS A 9 -19.60 9.07 -1.84
CA CYS A 9 -20.16 10.22 -1.14
C CYS A 9 -19.74 10.27 0.33
N VAL A 10 -19.62 9.12 1.01
CA VAL A 10 -19.08 9.05 2.39
C VAL A 10 -17.61 9.50 2.39
N TRP A 11 -16.83 9.06 1.41
CA TRP A 11 -15.47 9.55 1.22
C TRP A 11 -15.43 11.06 0.97
N ALA A 12 -16.26 11.58 0.06
CA ALA A 12 -16.35 13.01 -0.25
C ALA A 12 -16.80 13.86 0.95
N ASN A 13 -17.79 13.40 1.71
CA ASN A 13 -18.24 14.08 2.92
C ASN A 13 -17.18 14.05 4.02
N GLY A 14 -16.45 12.93 4.17
CA GLY A 14 -15.29 12.87 5.06
C GLY A 14 -14.22 13.89 4.69
N MET A 15 -13.99 14.15 3.39
CA MET A 15 -12.99 15.12 2.94
C MET A 15 -13.37 16.58 3.26
N MET A 16 -14.66 16.92 3.18
CA MET A 16 -15.12 18.31 3.30
C MET A 16 -15.57 18.72 4.71
N ASN A 17 -16.03 17.79 5.54
CA ASN A 17 -16.63 18.12 6.84
C ASN A 17 -15.72 17.73 8.01
N GLU A 18 -14.83 18.65 8.36
CA GLU A 18 -14.32 18.78 9.73
C GLU A 18 -14.30 20.27 10.07
N GLU A 19 -15.46 20.92 9.94
CA GLU A 19 -15.70 22.22 10.59
C GLU A 19 -16.26 21.95 11.99
N ASP A 20 -15.47 22.38 12.98
CA ASP A 20 -15.79 22.75 14.37
C ASP A 20 -17.00 22.09 15.05
N ILE A 21 -16.72 21.12 15.92
CA ILE A 21 -17.59 20.87 17.09
C ILE A 21 -17.13 21.77 18.23
N VAL A 22 -17.32 23.08 18.09
CA VAL A 22 -17.26 24.04 19.21
C VAL A 22 -18.65 24.60 19.45
N ASN A 23 -19.35 23.97 20.39
CA ASN A 23 -20.28 24.53 21.38
C ASN A 23 -21.44 23.57 21.66
N ARG A 24 -21.22 22.66 22.62
CA ARG A 24 -22.29 22.24 23.51
C ARG A 24 -21.79 22.24 24.95
N THR A 25 -22.24 23.27 25.66
CA THR A 25 -22.24 23.34 27.11
C THR A 25 -23.09 22.21 27.70
N CYS A 26 -22.47 21.23 28.36
CA CYS A 26 -23.03 20.55 29.54
C CYS A 26 -21.95 19.64 30.15
N GLU A 27 -21.71 19.76 31.46
CA GLU A 27 -20.83 18.89 32.25
C GLU A 27 -21.28 17.43 32.18
N ARG A 28 -20.76 16.70 31.20
CA ARG A 28 -20.75 15.25 31.20
C ARG A 28 -19.30 14.85 30.97
N VAL A 29 -18.69 14.13 31.93
CA VAL A 29 -17.38 13.52 31.70
C VAL A 29 -17.60 12.41 30.68
N GLU A 30 -17.62 12.76 29.40
CA GLU A 30 -17.75 11.82 28.30
C GLU A 30 -16.41 11.10 28.13
N ILE A 31 -16.10 10.16 29.02
CA ILE A 31 -14.92 9.29 28.87
C ILE A 31 -14.94 8.63 27.49
N MET A 32 -16.13 8.23 27.02
CA MET A 32 -16.32 7.68 25.68
C MET A 32 -16.16 8.74 24.58
N GLY A 33 -16.60 9.98 24.82
CA GLY A 33 -16.52 11.08 23.85
C GLY A 33 -15.09 11.56 23.67
N SER A 34 -14.30 11.68 24.75
CA SER A 34 -12.88 12.01 24.68
C SER A 34 -12.09 10.89 24.02
N ILE A 35 -12.33 9.62 24.37
CA ILE A 35 -11.66 8.48 23.70
C ILE A 35 -11.98 8.45 22.20
N VAL A 36 -13.24 8.66 21.81
CA VAL A 36 -13.64 8.68 20.39
C VAL A 36 -13.03 9.87 19.66
N SER A 37 -13.03 11.06 20.26
CA SER A 37 -12.41 12.26 19.70
C SER A 37 -10.89 12.09 19.54
N ASP A 38 -10.21 11.54 20.54
CA ASP A 38 -8.76 11.31 20.52
C ASP A 38 -8.36 10.20 19.53
N SER A 39 -9.25 9.23 19.30
CA SER A 39 -9.01 8.11 18.38
C SER A 39 -9.40 8.43 16.93
N ALA A 40 -10.29 9.40 16.70
CA ALA A 40 -10.83 9.72 15.38
C ALA A 40 -9.74 10.05 14.33
N PRO A 41 -8.69 10.84 14.63
CA PRO A 41 -7.62 11.13 13.67
C PRO A 41 -6.87 9.88 13.21
N TYR A 42 -6.77 8.86 14.07
CA TYR A 42 -6.12 7.59 13.75
C TYR A 42 -7.03 6.65 12.95
N LEU A 43 -8.34 6.72 13.17
CA LEU A 43 -9.33 5.85 12.53
C LEU A 43 -9.78 6.36 11.17
N TYR A 44 -9.73 7.67 10.94
CA TYR A 44 -10.21 8.31 9.72
C TYR A 44 -9.57 7.74 8.43
N PRO A 45 -8.24 7.55 8.32
CA PRO A 45 -7.63 6.93 7.14
C PRO A 45 -8.17 5.53 6.84
N PHE A 46 -8.42 4.72 7.87
CA PHE A 46 -8.96 3.36 7.71
C PHE A 46 -10.40 3.35 7.21
N ILE A 47 -11.22 4.30 7.63
CA ILE A 47 -12.61 4.44 7.14
C ILE A 47 -12.58 4.74 5.63
N VAL A 48 -11.71 5.66 5.22
CA VAL A 48 -11.54 6.01 3.80
C VAL A 48 -11.04 4.81 2.99
N GLU A 49 -10.03 4.09 3.48
CA GLU A 49 -9.52 2.87 2.84
C GLU A 49 -10.63 1.81 2.68
N TYR A 50 -11.40 1.59 3.74
CA TYR A 50 -12.53 0.65 3.71
C TYR A 50 -13.54 1.04 2.62
N SER A 51 -13.93 2.31 2.54
CA SER A 51 -14.86 2.78 1.53
C SER A 51 -14.33 2.61 0.09
N LEU A 52 -13.04 2.85 -0.13
CA LEU A 52 -12.40 2.65 -1.44
C LEU A 52 -12.31 1.17 -1.83
N ILE A 53 -11.88 0.30 -0.89
CA ILE A 53 -11.84 -1.16 -1.10
C ILE A 53 -13.25 -1.69 -1.37
N ALA A 54 -14.24 -1.28 -0.58
CA ALA A 54 -15.62 -1.71 -0.75
C ALA A 54 -16.18 -1.27 -2.10
N ALA A 55 -15.94 -0.02 -2.53
CA ALA A 55 -16.35 0.46 -3.83
C ALA A 55 -15.71 -0.35 -4.98
N ALA A 56 -14.41 -0.66 -4.89
CA ALA A 56 -13.71 -1.48 -5.87
C ALA A 56 -14.27 -2.92 -5.94
N VAL A 57 -14.44 -3.59 -4.79
CA VAL A 57 -14.97 -4.96 -4.72
C VAL A 57 -16.40 -5.03 -5.26
N LEU A 58 -17.26 -4.07 -4.89
CA LEU A 58 -18.63 -4.01 -5.41
C LEU A 58 -18.67 -3.77 -6.91
N TYR A 59 -17.76 -2.94 -7.44
CA TYR A 59 -17.62 -2.75 -8.88
C TYR A 59 -17.20 -4.04 -9.59
N ILE A 60 -16.26 -4.81 -9.03
CA ILE A 60 -15.84 -6.13 -9.54
C ILE A 60 -17.02 -7.09 -9.60
N MET A 61 -17.72 -7.22 -8.47
CA MET A 61 -18.86 -8.11 -8.35
C MET A 61 -19.91 -7.74 -9.39
N TRP A 62 -20.23 -6.45 -9.53
CA TRP A 62 -21.19 -5.98 -10.51
C TRP A 62 -20.76 -6.26 -11.96
N LYS A 63 -19.48 -6.08 -12.32
CA LYS A 63 -18.96 -6.34 -13.68
C LYS A 63 -18.95 -7.84 -14.05
N HIS A 64 -18.84 -8.74 -13.07
CA HIS A 64 -18.71 -10.19 -13.29
C HIS A 64 -19.99 -10.99 -13.03
N ILE A 65 -20.94 -10.47 -12.25
CA ILE A 65 -22.24 -11.11 -12.03
C ILE A 65 -22.96 -11.26 -13.37
N GLY A 66 -23.31 -12.50 -13.74
CA GLY A 66 -24.04 -12.83 -14.95
C GLY A 66 -23.19 -13.13 -16.19
N ARG A 67 -21.85 -13.04 -16.10
CA ARG A 67 -20.94 -13.36 -17.22
C ARG A 67 -20.56 -14.84 -17.19
N ASN A 68 -20.94 -15.59 -18.23
CA ASN A 68 -20.83 -17.06 -18.34
C ASN A 68 -21.49 -17.84 -17.19
N PRO A 69 -22.84 -17.89 -17.12
CA PRO A 69 -23.50 -18.88 -16.29
C PRO A 69 -23.05 -20.29 -16.74
N ARG A 70 -22.25 -20.98 -15.93
CA ARG A 70 -22.11 -22.42 -16.06
C ARG A 70 -23.44 -23.01 -15.63
N PHE A 71 -24.34 -23.19 -16.60
CA PHE A 71 -25.49 -24.05 -16.42
C PHE A 71 -24.95 -25.47 -16.22
N VAL A 72 -24.97 -25.94 -14.97
CA VAL A 72 -24.83 -27.36 -14.69
C VAL A 72 -26.09 -28.00 -15.25
N TYR A 73 -25.99 -28.54 -16.47
CA TYR A 73 -26.97 -29.50 -16.93
C TYR A 73 -26.72 -30.77 -16.13
N ASP A 74 -27.61 -31.08 -15.18
CA ASP A 74 -27.71 -32.41 -14.61
C ASP A 74 -28.16 -33.36 -15.72
N ALA A 75 -27.20 -33.91 -16.45
CA ALA A 75 -27.40 -35.09 -17.25
C ALA A 75 -26.99 -36.29 -16.38
N GLU A 76 -27.98 -36.93 -15.78
CA GLU A 76 -27.81 -38.22 -15.14
C GLU A 76 -27.25 -39.24 -16.14
N SER A 77 -26.27 -40.03 -15.68
CA SER A 77 -25.92 -41.38 -16.16
C SER A 77 -25.01 -41.53 -17.39
N ALA A 78 -23.70 -41.45 -17.17
CA ALA A 78 -22.76 -42.40 -17.76
C ALA A 78 -21.57 -42.59 -16.80
N GLY A 79 -21.51 -43.76 -16.18
CA GLY A 79 -20.50 -44.10 -15.18
C GLY A 79 -19.09 -44.10 -15.77
N ASP A 80 -18.17 -43.47 -15.05
CA ASP A 80 -17.00 -44.19 -14.60
C ASP A 80 -16.44 -43.53 -13.33
N GLY A 81 -16.03 -44.36 -12.38
CA GLY A 81 -15.58 -43.94 -11.06
C GLY A 81 -14.25 -43.20 -11.16
N MET A 82 -14.28 -41.87 -11.17
CA MET A 82 -13.11 -41.07 -10.86
C MET A 82 -13.46 -40.10 -9.73
N SER A 83 -13.16 -40.57 -8.52
CA SER A 83 -13.12 -39.85 -7.26
C SER A 83 -13.23 -38.32 -7.38
N VAL A 84 -14.41 -37.78 -7.02
CA VAL A 84 -14.52 -36.42 -6.49
C VAL A 84 -13.88 -36.43 -5.11
N VAL A 85 -12.56 -36.63 -5.06
CA VAL A 85 -11.77 -36.18 -3.93
C VAL A 85 -11.93 -34.68 -3.97
N SER A 86 -12.75 -34.18 -3.06
CA SER A 86 -12.58 -32.87 -2.46
C SER A 86 -11.08 -32.71 -2.23
N ARG A 87 -10.40 -32.06 -3.18
CA ARG A 87 -9.07 -31.50 -2.96
C ARG A 87 -9.33 -30.44 -1.92
N ARG A 88 -9.35 -30.84 -0.64
CA ARG A 88 -8.86 -30.03 0.45
C ARG A 88 -7.45 -29.66 0.03
N CYS A 89 -7.37 -28.56 -0.72
CA CYS A 89 -6.15 -27.90 -1.08
C CYS A 89 -5.66 -27.33 0.25
N HIS A 90 -5.02 -28.17 1.05
CA HIS A 90 -3.97 -27.72 1.93
C HIS A 90 -2.94 -27.10 0.99
N SER A 91 -3.18 -25.85 0.61
CA SER A 91 -2.22 -25.00 -0.07
C SER A 91 -1.14 -24.77 0.97
N ARG A 92 -0.25 -25.75 1.13
CA ARG A 92 0.91 -25.64 1.97
C ARG A 92 1.70 -24.47 1.40
N VAL A 93 1.75 -23.39 2.16
CA VAL A 93 2.50 -22.19 1.79
C VAL A 93 3.97 -22.56 1.94
N ASP A 94 4.55 -23.15 0.90
CA ASP A 94 5.93 -23.59 0.95
C ASP A 94 6.87 -22.37 0.84
N CYS A 95 7.35 -21.90 1.99
CA CYS A 95 8.34 -20.83 2.11
C CYS A 95 9.74 -21.24 1.62
N VAL A 96 9.90 -22.49 1.17
CA VAL A 96 11.14 -23.00 0.56
C VAL A 96 11.45 -22.18 -0.70
N GLY A 97 12.59 -21.49 -0.67
CA GLY A 97 13.02 -20.55 -1.71
C GLY A 97 12.66 -19.08 -1.44
N ALA A 98 11.98 -18.74 -0.34
CA ALA A 98 11.64 -17.38 0.06
C ALA A 98 12.30 -16.92 1.39
N SER A 99 12.83 -17.86 2.19
CA SER A 99 13.29 -17.63 3.56
C SER A 99 14.30 -16.50 3.74
N LYS A 100 15.28 -16.35 2.85
CA LYS A 100 16.28 -15.25 2.92
C LYS A 100 15.64 -13.88 2.75
N GLY A 101 14.76 -13.74 1.75
CA GLY A 101 14.02 -12.51 1.51
C GLY A 101 13.04 -12.19 2.64
N LEU A 102 12.39 -13.22 3.19
CA LEU A 102 11.51 -13.11 4.36
C LEU A 102 12.27 -12.60 5.59
N PHE A 103 13.43 -13.19 5.91
CA PHE A 103 14.22 -12.78 7.08
C PHE A 103 14.75 -11.36 6.94
N CYS A 104 15.32 -11.03 5.77
CA CYS A 104 15.80 -9.67 5.48
C CYS A 104 14.65 -8.66 5.54
N GLY A 105 13.49 -8.99 4.98
CA GLY A 105 12.32 -8.12 5.00
C GLY A 105 11.78 -7.92 6.43
N LEU A 106 11.72 -8.99 7.22
CA LEU A 106 11.28 -8.92 8.62
C LEU A 106 12.22 -8.06 9.46
N LEU A 107 13.54 -8.13 9.24
CA LEU A 107 14.51 -7.27 9.90
C LEU A 107 14.26 -5.79 9.57
N VAL A 108 14.05 -5.47 8.29
CA VAL A 108 13.71 -4.11 7.86
C VAL A 108 12.38 -3.64 8.46
N LEU A 109 11.35 -4.50 8.46
CA LEU A 109 10.06 -4.21 9.09
C LEU A 109 10.24 -3.87 10.59
N VAL A 110 10.90 -4.74 11.35
CA VAL A 110 11.11 -4.53 12.79
C VAL A 110 11.91 -3.26 13.06
N ALA A 111 13.02 -3.03 12.33
CA ALA A 111 13.81 -1.81 12.49
C ALA A 111 13.00 -0.54 12.21
N SER A 112 12.17 -0.57 11.18
CA SER A 112 11.32 0.57 10.80
C SER A 112 10.18 0.80 11.78
N LEU A 113 9.58 -0.27 12.31
CA LEU A 113 8.56 -0.18 13.36
C LEU A 113 9.16 0.38 14.65
N ILE A 114 10.39 0.01 15.02
CA ILE A 114 11.07 0.61 16.17
C ILE A 114 11.27 2.12 15.93
N CYS A 115 11.71 2.54 14.74
CA CYS A 115 11.85 3.96 14.40
C CYS A 115 10.51 4.71 14.48
N LEU A 116 9.42 4.09 14.02
CA LEU A 116 8.07 4.64 14.07
C LEU A 116 7.57 4.79 15.52
N ILE A 117 7.77 3.78 16.37
CA ILE A 117 7.38 3.83 17.78
C ILE A 117 8.19 4.91 18.50
N LEU A 118 9.50 4.98 18.25
CA LEU A 118 10.36 6.01 18.83
C LEU A 118 9.91 7.41 18.40
N PHE A 119 9.48 7.59 17.15
CA PHE A 119 8.90 8.86 16.70
C PHE A 119 7.74 9.29 17.59
N PHE A 120 6.74 8.43 17.80
CA PHE A 120 5.57 8.75 18.63
C PHE A 120 5.92 9.04 20.10
N VAL A 121 6.91 8.34 20.66
CA VAL A 121 7.35 8.55 22.04
C VAL A 121 8.10 9.87 22.19
N LEU A 122 8.92 10.23 21.20
CA LEU A 122 9.86 11.36 21.28
C LEU A 122 9.30 12.68 20.75
N VAL A 123 8.25 12.66 19.91
CA VAL A 123 7.71 13.86 19.24
C VAL A 123 7.18 14.92 20.21
N ASN A 124 6.71 14.50 21.39
CA ASN A 124 6.17 15.39 22.43
C ASN A 124 7.26 16.10 23.25
N GLN A 125 8.52 15.66 23.14
CA GLN A 125 9.65 16.24 23.87
C GLN A 125 10.33 17.30 23.00
N LYS A 126 10.27 18.58 23.39
CA LYS A 126 10.78 19.71 22.57
C LYS A 126 12.24 19.55 22.13
N GLU A 127 13.10 19.03 23.00
CA GLU A 127 14.53 18.83 22.72
C GLU A 127 14.80 17.64 21.77
N LEU A 128 13.97 16.61 21.82
CA LEU A 128 14.15 15.37 21.05
C LEU A 128 13.29 15.30 19.79
N LYS A 129 12.36 16.25 19.60
CA LYS A 129 11.42 16.29 18.47
C LYS A 129 12.14 16.26 17.12
N MET A 130 13.21 17.03 16.96
CA MET A 130 13.97 17.07 15.71
C MET A 130 14.62 15.71 15.41
N LEU A 131 15.24 15.08 16.42
CA LEU A 131 15.81 13.74 16.31
C LEU A 131 14.76 12.69 15.92
N ALA A 132 13.55 12.79 16.51
CA ALA A 132 12.43 11.91 16.20
C ALA A 132 12.02 11.99 14.73
N ILE A 133 11.89 13.22 14.20
CA ILE A 133 11.57 13.48 12.79
C ILE A 133 12.66 12.90 11.87
N TYR A 134 13.94 13.16 12.16
CA TYR A 134 15.05 12.60 11.38
C TYR A 134 15.04 11.08 11.38
N LEU A 135 14.85 10.45 12.54
CA LEU A 135 14.85 8.99 12.65
C LEU A 135 13.73 8.38 11.80
N ALA A 136 12.52 8.95 11.87
CA ALA A 136 11.38 8.50 11.07
C ALA A 136 11.64 8.66 9.57
N ASP A 137 12.04 9.84 9.11
CA ASP A 137 12.23 10.13 7.69
C ASP A 137 13.46 9.41 7.09
N CYS A 138 14.56 9.28 7.85
CA CYS A 138 15.70 8.46 7.45
C CYS A 138 15.32 6.98 7.33
N SER A 139 14.52 6.45 8.27
CA SER A 139 14.07 5.07 8.18
C SER A 139 13.18 4.84 6.96
N HIS A 140 12.26 5.77 6.67
CA HIS A 140 11.41 5.72 5.48
C HIS A 140 12.24 5.79 4.18
N CYS A 141 13.19 6.73 4.09
CA CYS A 141 14.13 6.82 2.96
C CYS A 141 14.94 5.53 2.78
N GLY A 142 15.43 4.95 3.87
CA GLY A 142 16.18 3.70 3.85
C GLY A 142 15.38 2.55 3.23
N ILE A 143 14.12 2.37 3.65
CA ILE A 143 13.24 1.33 3.09
C ILE A 143 12.99 1.55 1.60
N MET A 144 12.74 2.80 1.18
CA MET A 144 12.55 3.12 -0.24
C MET A 144 13.79 2.82 -1.08
N PHE A 145 14.97 3.18 -0.57
CA PHE A 145 16.25 2.89 -1.20
C PHE A 145 16.51 1.38 -1.35
N PHE A 146 16.35 0.61 -0.27
CA PHE A 146 16.49 -0.85 -0.33
C PHE A 146 15.45 -1.49 -1.24
N SER A 147 14.24 -0.94 -1.31
CA SER A 147 13.20 -1.39 -2.23
C SER A 147 13.60 -1.15 -3.69
N ILE A 148 14.17 0.00 -4.02
CA ILE A 148 14.68 0.29 -5.37
C ILE A 148 15.76 -0.72 -5.77
N ILE A 149 16.76 -0.95 -4.91
CA ILE A 149 17.81 -1.95 -5.15
C ILE A 149 17.20 -3.34 -5.38
N ALA A 150 16.26 -3.73 -4.51
CA ALA A 150 15.59 -5.01 -4.64
C ALA A 150 14.78 -5.11 -5.94
N ILE A 151 14.12 -4.04 -6.41
CA ILE A 151 13.41 -4.04 -7.69
C ILE A 151 14.40 -4.24 -8.85
N PHE A 152 15.56 -3.58 -8.84
CA PHE A 152 16.60 -3.80 -9.86
C PHE A 152 17.10 -5.25 -9.87
N VAL A 153 17.40 -5.81 -8.70
CA VAL A 153 17.74 -7.24 -8.57
C VAL A 153 16.59 -8.11 -9.05
N GLY A 154 15.35 -7.71 -8.78
CA GLY A 154 14.11 -8.33 -9.22
C GLY A 154 14.03 -8.43 -10.73
N PHE A 155 14.22 -7.32 -11.44
CA PHE A 155 14.25 -7.31 -12.91
C PHE A 155 15.28 -8.29 -13.48
N VAL A 156 16.49 -8.34 -12.91
CA VAL A 156 17.52 -9.29 -13.36
C VAL A 156 17.09 -10.74 -13.14
N ARG A 157 16.48 -11.06 -11.99
CA ARG A 157 16.03 -12.42 -11.66
C ARG A 157 14.79 -12.85 -12.46
N VAL A 158 13.86 -11.93 -12.68
CA VAL A 158 12.58 -12.16 -13.35
C VAL A 158 12.75 -12.34 -14.87
N ARG A 159 13.87 -11.89 -15.47
CA ARG A 159 14.23 -12.18 -16.87
C ARG A 159 14.32 -13.68 -17.20
N GLN A 160 14.49 -14.55 -16.20
CA GLN A 160 14.50 -16.01 -16.38
C GLN A 160 13.10 -16.58 -16.63
N LEU A 161 12.04 -15.83 -16.33
CA LEU A 161 10.64 -16.22 -16.53
C LEU A 161 10.16 -15.82 -17.94
N LYS A 162 9.34 -16.66 -18.57
CA LYS A 162 8.78 -16.37 -19.89
C LYS A 162 7.64 -15.36 -19.78
N PHE A 163 7.57 -14.46 -20.75
CA PHE A 163 6.49 -13.49 -20.88
C PHE A 163 5.27 -14.15 -21.53
N HIS A 164 4.10 -14.01 -20.90
CA HIS A 164 2.83 -14.52 -21.35
C HIS A 164 1.85 -13.35 -21.44
N GLY A 165 1.43 -13.01 -22.66
CA GLY A 165 0.70 -11.77 -22.95
C GLY A 165 -0.78 -11.78 -22.57
N GLU A 166 -1.37 -12.94 -22.27
CA GLU A 166 -2.83 -13.13 -22.18
C GLU A 166 -3.44 -12.91 -20.79
N ARG A 167 -2.75 -12.25 -19.86
CA ARG A 167 -3.30 -11.98 -18.52
C ARG A 167 -3.84 -10.56 -18.43
N GLU A 168 -5.12 -10.40 -18.80
CA GLU A 168 -5.89 -9.16 -18.61
C GLU A 168 -6.39 -9.05 -17.16
N GLU A 169 -5.53 -8.62 -16.24
CA GLU A 169 -5.95 -8.10 -14.92
C GLU A 169 -6.20 -6.58 -15.03
N GLU A 170 -7.06 -6.16 -15.97
CA GLU A 170 -7.32 -4.75 -16.30
C GLU A 170 -7.66 -3.89 -15.08
N LEU A 171 -8.34 -4.49 -14.11
CA LEU A 171 -8.77 -3.77 -12.93
C LEU A 171 -7.64 -3.45 -11.97
N ASP A 172 -6.75 -4.42 -11.70
CA ASP A 172 -5.61 -4.20 -10.81
C ASP A 172 -4.70 -3.10 -11.41
N ASP A 173 -4.57 -3.09 -12.74
CA ASP A 173 -3.87 -2.02 -13.48
C ASP A 173 -4.54 -0.64 -13.27
N ILE A 174 -5.87 -0.56 -13.36
CA ILE A 174 -6.62 0.70 -13.14
C ILE A 174 -6.51 1.15 -11.68
N LEU A 175 -6.69 0.23 -10.72
CA LEU A 175 -6.61 0.53 -9.29
C LEU A 175 -5.22 0.99 -8.88
N LEU A 176 -4.16 0.36 -9.39
CA LEU A 176 -2.78 0.79 -9.17
C LEU A 176 -2.53 2.19 -9.75
N MET A 177 -3.08 2.50 -10.93
CA MET A 177 -2.90 3.81 -11.58
C MET A 177 -3.63 4.93 -10.83
N VAL A 178 -4.91 4.74 -10.49
CA VAL A 178 -5.71 5.73 -9.78
C VAL A 178 -5.15 6.00 -8.38
N SER A 179 -4.73 4.96 -7.67
CA SER A 179 -4.13 5.10 -6.34
C SER A 179 -2.76 5.78 -6.39
N ALA A 180 -1.94 5.51 -7.41
CA ALA A 180 -0.64 6.14 -7.60
C ALA A 180 -0.73 7.66 -7.80
N PHE A 181 -1.83 8.16 -8.38
CA PHE A 181 -2.05 9.60 -8.56
C PHE A 181 -2.00 10.36 -7.22
N GLY A 182 -2.65 9.85 -6.18
CA GLY A 182 -2.63 10.49 -4.87
C GLY A 182 -1.24 10.52 -4.25
N LEU A 183 -0.49 9.42 -4.38
CA LEU A 183 0.90 9.36 -3.92
C LEU A 183 1.80 10.35 -4.68
N PHE A 184 1.68 10.43 -6.01
CA PHE A 184 2.46 11.38 -6.80
C PHE A 184 2.12 12.83 -6.46
N ALA A 185 0.84 13.16 -6.30
CA ALA A 185 0.43 14.49 -5.87
C ALA A 185 1.09 14.83 -4.52
N TYR A 186 0.92 13.98 -3.50
CA TYR A 186 1.53 14.17 -2.19
C TYR A 186 3.05 14.38 -2.27
N ALA A 187 3.75 13.52 -3.01
CA ALA A 187 5.21 13.57 -3.15
C ALA A 187 5.69 14.82 -3.90
N VAL A 188 5.01 15.23 -4.97
CA VAL A 188 5.35 16.43 -5.76
C VAL A 188 5.16 17.68 -4.92
N PHE A 189 4.01 17.86 -4.27
CA PHE A 189 3.77 19.05 -3.44
C PHE A 189 4.72 19.10 -2.24
N SER A 190 5.04 17.96 -1.61
CA SER A 190 6.06 17.87 -0.56
C SER A 190 7.45 18.26 -1.08
N THR A 191 7.82 17.80 -2.28
CA THR A 191 9.10 18.14 -2.93
C THR A 191 9.18 19.62 -3.25
N VAL A 192 8.10 20.22 -3.73
CA VAL A 192 8.04 21.66 -4.03
C VAL A 192 8.25 22.47 -2.75
N ALA A 193 7.54 22.16 -1.67
CA ALA A 193 7.73 22.83 -0.37
C ALA A 193 9.16 22.67 0.17
N GLY A 194 9.73 21.46 0.07
CA GLY A 194 11.10 21.19 0.51
C GLY A 194 12.15 21.90 -0.35
N SER A 195 11.98 21.94 -1.67
CA SER A 195 12.95 22.52 -2.61
C SER A 195 13.02 24.04 -2.58
N LEU A 196 11.86 24.71 -2.52
CA LEU A 196 11.79 26.18 -2.48
C LEU A 196 12.24 26.76 -1.14
N SER A 197 12.22 25.94 -0.09
CA SER A 197 12.72 26.28 1.24
C SER A 197 14.03 25.56 1.58
N ALA A 198 14.72 24.93 0.63
CA ALA A 198 15.80 23.98 0.90
C ALA A 198 16.97 24.55 1.73
N TYR A 199 17.23 25.85 1.63
CA TYR A 199 18.36 26.51 2.30
C TYR A 199 18.02 27.18 3.64
N THR A 200 16.77 27.12 4.10
CA THR A 200 16.37 27.81 5.34
C THR A 200 16.52 26.94 6.59
N ARG A 201 16.25 25.63 6.49
CA ARG A 201 16.34 24.67 7.59
C ARG A 201 16.72 23.27 7.08
N GLU A 202 17.54 22.57 7.85
CA GLU A 202 17.99 21.19 7.58
C GLU A 202 16.87 20.16 7.25
N PRO A 203 15.68 20.12 7.91
CA PRO A 203 14.61 19.18 7.55
C PRO A 203 14.02 19.38 6.15
N ASN A 204 14.17 20.56 5.54
CA ASN A 204 13.60 20.86 4.22
C ASN A 204 14.27 20.02 3.13
N LEU A 205 15.59 19.82 3.25
CA LEU A 205 16.35 18.93 2.37
C LEU A 205 15.86 17.48 2.49
N LEU A 206 15.57 17.02 3.71
CA LEU A 206 15.11 15.66 3.96
C LEU A 206 13.72 15.41 3.35
N VAL A 207 12.80 16.37 3.49
CA VAL A 207 11.48 16.32 2.85
C VAL A 207 11.60 16.28 1.33
N MET A 208 12.49 17.10 0.76
CA MET A 208 12.75 17.11 -0.69
C MET A 208 13.31 15.77 -1.18
N VAL A 209 14.32 15.22 -0.51
CA VAL A 209 14.92 13.92 -0.85
C VAL A 209 13.88 12.80 -0.73
N THR A 210 13.09 12.81 0.34
CA THR A 210 12.02 11.82 0.58
C THR A 210 10.99 11.86 -0.54
N GLY A 211 10.57 13.06 -0.96
CA GLY A 211 9.61 13.25 -2.04
C GLY A 211 10.13 12.74 -3.39
N ILE A 212 11.36 13.10 -3.77
CA ILE A 212 12.00 12.63 -5.00
C ILE A 212 12.15 11.11 -4.98
N LEU A 213 12.65 10.56 -3.87
CA LEU A 213 12.85 9.13 -3.73
C LEU A 213 11.53 8.36 -3.80
N SER A 214 10.45 8.90 -3.23
CA SER A 214 9.10 8.32 -3.29
C SER A 214 8.57 8.25 -4.72
N VAL A 215 8.71 9.33 -5.50
CA VAL A 215 8.31 9.34 -6.93
C VAL A 215 9.09 8.28 -7.72
N LEU A 216 10.42 8.26 -7.58
CA LEU A 216 11.27 7.28 -8.27
C LEU A 216 10.92 5.84 -7.87
N GLN A 217 10.77 5.60 -6.56
CA GLN A 217 10.48 4.27 -6.03
C GLN A 217 9.15 3.74 -6.56
N VAL A 218 8.09 4.56 -6.59
CA VAL A 218 6.77 4.15 -7.06
C VAL A 218 6.74 3.93 -8.57
N ILE A 219 7.36 4.80 -9.37
CA ILE A 219 7.45 4.61 -10.82
C ILE A 219 8.14 3.28 -11.14
N ILE A 220 9.32 3.04 -10.56
CA ILE A 220 10.11 1.82 -10.80
C ILE A 220 9.32 0.59 -10.33
N GLN A 221 8.63 0.67 -9.20
CA GLN A 221 7.82 -0.42 -8.67
C GLN A 221 6.61 -0.73 -9.56
N MET A 222 5.88 0.28 -10.04
CA MET A 222 4.73 0.07 -10.93
C MET A 222 5.14 -0.64 -12.23
N VAL A 223 6.27 -0.22 -12.82
CA VAL A 223 6.84 -0.89 -14.00
C VAL A 223 7.19 -2.36 -13.68
N PHE A 224 7.81 -2.60 -12.52
CA PHE A 224 8.17 -3.95 -12.09
C PHE A 224 6.95 -4.85 -11.87
N ILE A 225 5.91 -4.34 -11.20
CA ILE A 225 4.66 -5.07 -10.96
C ILE A 225 4.02 -5.46 -12.29
N LYS A 226 3.87 -4.50 -13.21
CA LYS A 226 3.25 -4.71 -14.52
C LYS A 226 4.01 -5.73 -15.38
N ASP A 227 5.34 -5.67 -15.40
CA ASP A 227 6.17 -6.66 -16.11
C ASP A 227 6.05 -8.05 -15.46
N THR A 228 6.10 -8.12 -14.13
CA THR A 228 6.11 -9.41 -13.41
C THR A 228 4.75 -10.10 -13.43
N GLN A 229 3.63 -9.36 -13.44
CA GLN A 229 2.28 -9.94 -13.60
C GLN A 229 2.12 -10.75 -14.89
N ARG A 230 2.82 -10.35 -15.95
CA ARG A 230 2.79 -10.99 -17.27
C ARG A 230 3.84 -12.08 -17.43
N ARG A 231 4.61 -12.42 -16.38
CA ARG A 231 5.65 -13.44 -16.44
C ARG A 231 5.32 -14.66 -15.60
N GLN A 232 5.59 -15.83 -16.15
CA GLN A 232 5.32 -17.12 -15.51
C GLN A 232 6.45 -18.12 -15.74
N VAL A 233 6.53 -19.12 -14.85
CA VAL A 233 7.43 -20.25 -15.01
C VAL A 233 6.98 -21.12 -16.19
N SER A 234 7.92 -21.42 -17.10
CA SER A 234 7.68 -22.33 -18.23
C SER A 234 8.54 -23.61 -18.19
N LEU A 235 9.62 -23.67 -17.40
CA LEU A 235 10.45 -24.87 -17.27
C LEU A 235 10.32 -25.49 -15.87
N PRO A 236 10.31 -26.84 -15.75
CA PRO A 236 10.21 -27.54 -14.46
C PRO A 236 11.36 -27.21 -13.49
N GLU A 237 12.55 -26.91 -13.99
CA GLU A 237 13.70 -26.52 -13.16
C GLU A 237 13.46 -25.21 -12.38
N HIS A 238 12.69 -24.27 -12.97
CA HIS A 238 12.33 -23.01 -12.32
C HIS A 238 11.26 -23.18 -11.24
N GLU A 239 10.53 -24.31 -11.21
CA GLU A 239 9.64 -24.64 -10.09
C GLU A 239 10.42 -25.01 -8.83
N ARG A 240 11.63 -25.59 -9.00
CA ARG A 240 12.54 -25.92 -7.90
C ARG A 240 13.35 -24.73 -7.43
N THR A 241 13.92 -23.94 -8.36
CA THR A 241 14.79 -22.79 -8.02
C THR A 241 14.04 -21.51 -7.67
N LYS A 242 12.78 -21.37 -8.15
CA LYS A 242 11.86 -20.25 -7.87
C LYS A 242 12.53 -18.88 -8.06
N PRO A 243 13.02 -18.57 -9.29
CA PRO A 243 13.81 -17.37 -9.55
C PRO A 243 13.02 -16.09 -9.26
N GLY A 244 13.61 -15.21 -8.45
CA GLY A 244 12.98 -13.94 -8.06
C GLY A 244 12.03 -14.03 -6.86
N ARG A 245 11.66 -15.22 -6.38
CA ARG A 245 10.73 -15.38 -5.25
C ARG A 245 11.21 -14.69 -3.98
N GLN A 246 12.51 -14.78 -3.67
CA GLN A 246 13.12 -14.11 -2.51
C GLN A 246 12.96 -12.59 -2.61
N VAL A 247 13.16 -12.03 -3.81
CA VAL A 247 13.05 -10.60 -4.05
C VAL A 247 11.61 -10.14 -3.91
N VAL A 248 10.66 -10.85 -4.54
CA VAL A 248 9.22 -10.55 -4.42
C VAL A 248 8.77 -10.63 -2.95
N THR A 249 9.24 -11.62 -2.18
CA THR A 249 8.95 -11.70 -0.74
C THR A 249 9.51 -10.52 0.04
N PHE A 250 10.75 -10.12 -0.22
CA PHE A 250 11.34 -8.94 0.41
C PHE A 250 10.55 -7.66 0.09
N LEU A 251 10.20 -7.46 -1.18
CA LEU A 251 9.42 -6.32 -1.65
C LEU A 251 8.01 -6.28 -1.05
N LEU A 252 7.38 -7.44 -0.85
CA LEU A 252 6.08 -7.54 -0.19
C LEU A 252 6.16 -7.00 1.24
N ILE A 253 7.19 -7.39 2.00
CA ILE A 253 7.37 -6.93 3.38
C ILE A 253 7.74 -5.44 3.42
N CYS A 254 8.58 -4.96 2.50
CA CYS A 254 8.90 -3.54 2.41
C CYS A 254 7.66 -2.70 2.09
N ASN A 255 6.79 -3.16 1.18
CA ASN A 255 5.54 -2.49 0.86
C ASN A 255 4.56 -2.48 2.02
N LEU A 256 4.44 -3.60 2.75
CA LEU A 256 3.65 -3.66 3.97
C LEU A 256 4.19 -2.67 5.02
N THR A 257 5.51 -2.57 5.15
CA THR A 257 6.15 -1.63 6.08
C THR A 257 5.87 -0.17 5.66
N MET A 258 6.00 0.15 4.37
CA MET A 258 5.66 1.48 3.85
C MET A 258 4.17 1.78 4.03
N TRP A 259 3.27 0.81 3.82
CA TRP A 259 1.84 0.98 4.09
C TRP A 259 1.60 1.40 5.54
N VAL A 260 2.21 0.71 6.51
CA VAL A 260 2.11 1.07 7.94
C VAL A 260 2.65 2.49 8.19
N ILE A 261 3.80 2.86 7.63
CA ILE A 261 4.36 4.22 7.78
C ILE A 261 3.39 5.27 7.23
N TYR A 262 2.83 5.06 6.03
CA TYR A 262 1.90 5.98 5.40
C TYR A 262 0.59 6.14 6.19
N THR A 263 0.12 5.10 6.87
CA THR A 263 -1.05 5.18 7.76
C THR A 263 -0.85 6.16 8.91
N PHE A 264 0.38 6.29 9.40
CA PHE A 264 0.75 7.20 10.50
C PHE A 264 1.34 8.53 10.01
N GLU A 265 1.36 8.78 8.69
CA GLU A 265 1.99 9.95 8.09
C GLU A 265 1.27 11.26 8.47
N THR A 266 -0.07 11.26 8.64
CA THR A 266 -0.81 12.46 9.06
C THR A 266 -0.26 13.02 10.37
N GLN A 267 -0.05 12.14 11.36
CA GLN A 267 0.50 12.49 12.67
C GLN A 267 1.93 13.02 12.57
N LYS A 268 2.72 12.44 11.65
CA LYS A 268 4.09 12.90 11.38
C LYS A 268 4.11 14.27 10.72
N VAL A 269 3.19 14.53 9.80
CA VAL A 269 3.10 15.80 9.07
C VAL A 269 2.60 16.92 9.98
N GLU A 270 1.65 16.67 10.87
CA GLU A 270 1.25 17.65 11.89
C GLU A 270 2.42 18.04 12.80
N ALA A 271 3.32 17.10 13.08
CA ALA A 271 4.53 17.37 13.83
C ALA A 271 5.60 18.13 13.04
N ASN A 272 5.58 18.10 11.70
CA ASN A 272 6.58 18.69 10.82
C ASN A 272 6.07 20.00 10.18
N PRO A 273 6.60 21.17 10.58
CA PRO A 273 6.05 22.46 10.15
C PRO A 273 6.34 22.83 8.69
N VAL A 274 7.19 22.09 7.97
CA VAL A 274 7.74 22.53 6.68
C VAL A 274 6.67 22.78 5.62
N GLN A 275 5.75 21.83 5.44
CA GLN A 275 4.70 21.97 4.42
C GLN A 275 3.60 22.95 4.84
N LEU A 276 3.29 23.00 6.15
CA LEU A 276 2.32 23.94 6.73
C LEU A 276 2.80 25.39 6.61
N GLU A 277 4.06 25.67 6.92
CA GLU A 277 4.66 27.01 6.79
C GLU A 277 4.66 27.50 5.33
N PHE A 278 4.74 26.60 4.36
CA PHE A 278 4.80 26.96 2.93
C PHE A 278 3.41 27.14 2.28
N PHE A 279 2.49 26.18 2.48
CA PHE A 279 1.17 26.21 1.82
C PHE A 279 0.07 26.85 2.66
N GLY A 280 0.28 27.00 3.97
CA GLY A 280 -0.74 27.38 4.94
C GLY A 280 -1.62 26.20 5.36
N ASP A 281 -2.31 26.36 6.49
CA ASP A 281 -3.01 25.28 7.17
C ASP A 281 -4.14 24.67 6.33
N LEU A 282 -5.01 25.51 5.75
CA LEU A 282 -6.17 25.05 4.99
C LEU A 282 -5.80 24.34 3.68
N PRO A 283 -4.98 24.92 2.78
CA PRO A 283 -4.64 24.26 1.51
C PRO A 283 -3.88 22.95 1.72
N TRP A 284 -2.96 22.90 2.68
CA TRP A 284 -2.20 21.69 2.98
C TRP A 284 -3.07 20.59 3.59
N THR A 285 -3.97 20.94 4.50
CA THR A 285 -4.90 19.99 5.12
C THR A 285 -5.83 19.36 4.08
N ILE A 286 -6.39 20.15 3.16
CA ILE A 286 -7.21 19.63 2.05
C ILE A 286 -6.39 18.67 1.19
N LEU A 287 -5.16 19.06 0.84
CA LEU A 287 -4.27 18.23 0.03
C LEU A 287 -3.97 16.89 0.72
N LEU A 288 -3.62 16.90 2.00
CA LEU A 288 -3.39 15.70 2.79
C LEU A 288 -4.61 14.79 2.80
N ARG A 289 -5.79 15.33 3.10
CA ARG A 289 -7.05 14.57 3.17
C ARG A 289 -7.43 13.92 1.84
N CYS A 290 -7.11 14.54 0.71
CA CYS A 290 -7.36 13.96 -0.62
C CYS A 290 -6.29 12.92 -1.03
N THR A 291 -5.02 13.21 -0.76
CA THR A 291 -3.89 12.46 -1.35
C THR A 291 -3.44 11.29 -0.48
N LEU A 292 -3.46 11.44 0.84
CA LEU A 292 -2.90 10.44 1.74
C LEU A 292 -3.70 9.13 1.74
N PRO A 293 -5.04 9.11 1.77
CA PRO A 293 -5.78 7.85 1.71
C PRO A 293 -5.55 7.08 0.39
N LEU A 294 -5.40 7.80 -0.72
CA LEU A 294 -5.02 7.19 -2.01
C LEU A 294 -3.59 6.63 -1.96
N ALA A 295 -2.65 7.31 -1.32
CA ALA A 295 -1.29 6.83 -1.14
C ALA A 295 -1.23 5.57 -0.26
N ILE A 296 -1.99 5.54 0.84
CA ILE A 296 -2.09 4.36 1.71
C ILE A 296 -2.72 3.20 0.93
N PHE A 297 -3.84 3.44 0.23
CA PHE A 297 -4.49 2.45 -0.62
C PHE A 297 -3.54 1.93 -1.72
N HIS A 298 -2.72 2.78 -2.32
CA HIS A 298 -1.71 2.37 -3.30
C HIS A 298 -0.70 1.36 -2.72
N ARG A 299 -0.17 1.62 -1.52
CA ARG A 299 0.78 0.71 -0.84
C ARG A 299 0.12 -0.60 -0.45
N PHE A 300 -1.11 -0.54 0.05
CA PHE A 300 -1.90 -1.74 0.37
C PHE A 300 -2.14 -2.59 -0.89
N HIS A 301 -2.69 -1.99 -1.93
CA HIS A 301 -3.05 -2.71 -3.16
C HIS A 301 -1.79 -3.25 -3.87
N SER A 302 -0.69 -2.49 -3.90
CA SER A 302 0.61 -2.99 -4.39
C SER A 302 1.09 -4.24 -3.63
N THR A 303 0.86 -4.31 -2.32
CA THR A 303 1.17 -5.50 -1.51
C THR A 303 0.31 -6.70 -1.93
N VAL A 304 -0.99 -6.47 -2.16
CA VAL A 304 -1.93 -7.50 -2.62
C VAL A 304 -1.52 -8.04 -4.00
N VAL A 305 -1.17 -7.17 -4.95
CA VAL A 305 -0.73 -7.57 -6.28
C VAL A 305 0.61 -8.32 -6.22
N LEU A 306 1.57 -7.88 -5.41
CA LEU A 306 2.82 -8.61 -5.17
C LEU A 306 2.59 -10.00 -4.55
N ALA A 307 1.61 -10.13 -3.64
CA ALA A 307 1.22 -11.43 -3.08
C ALA A 307 0.60 -12.34 -4.14
N ALA A 308 -0.23 -11.79 -5.03
CA ALA A 308 -0.80 -12.51 -6.16
C ALA A 308 0.29 -13.01 -7.13
N ILE A 309 1.27 -12.15 -7.46
CA ILE A 309 2.47 -12.53 -8.22
C ILE A 309 3.20 -13.67 -7.51
N TRP A 310 3.53 -13.51 -6.22
CA TRP A 310 4.25 -14.52 -5.44
C TRP A 310 3.58 -15.89 -5.45
N LYS A 311 2.23 -15.91 -5.40
CA LYS A 311 1.41 -17.12 -5.40
C LYS A 311 1.27 -17.75 -6.79
N ASN A 312 1.11 -16.92 -7.83
CA ASN A 312 0.68 -17.38 -9.15
C ASN A 312 1.85 -17.60 -10.12
N SER A 313 2.98 -16.90 -9.98
CA SER A 313 4.10 -17.01 -10.93
C SER A 313 4.77 -18.38 -11.00
N TYR A 314 4.57 -19.24 -9.98
CA TYR A 314 5.21 -20.58 -9.87
C TYR A 314 4.21 -21.74 -9.96
N LYS A 315 2.97 -21.50 -10.37
CA LYS A 315 2.03 -22.59 -10.66
C LYS A 315 2.13 -22.94 -12.14
N THR A 316 2.58 -24.14 -12.47
CA THR A 316 2.45 -24.68 -13.83
C THR A 316 0.97 -24.75 -14.20
N ARG A 317 0.60 -24.11 -15.31
CA ARG A 317 -0.66 -24.40 -15.97
C ARG A 317 -0.45 -25.73 -16.70
N ILE A 318 -1.09 -26.78 -16.25
CA ILE A 318 -1.25 -27.99 -17.06
C ILE A 318 -2.22 -27.55 -18.17
N GLU A 319 -1.69 -27.28 -19.35
CA GLU A 319 -2.47 -27.18 -20.59
C GLU A 319 -2.93 -28.57 -21.01
#